data_AF-A0A7S2GA83-F1
#
_entry.id   AF-A0A7S2GA83-F1
#
_cell.length_a   1.000
_cell.length_b   1.000
_cell.length_c   1.000
_cell.angle_alpha   90.00
_cell.angle_beta   90.00
_cell.angle_gamma   90.00
#
_symmetry.space_group_name_H-M   'P 1'
#
loop_
_entity.id
_entity.type
_entity.pdbx_description
1 polymer ?
#
loop_
_entity_poly.entity_id
_entity_poly.type
_entity_poly.pdbx_seq_one_letter_code
_entity_poly.pdbx_strand_id
1 'polypeptide(L)'
;MGHNRYWAPDTTYAKQNGGKYNFEIDNRSNFALPTSQVFWDDLLREARTWGLTVYEQDWLDREFDKFAPLTKSATLGRTWLAQMGAAASSNGLSIQYCMSHCRHILASV
;
A
#
# COMPACT_ATOMS: atom_id res chain seq x y z
N MET A 1 14.52 8.46 -2.87
CA MET A 1 13.71 7.24 -2.66
C MET A 1 13.10 7.34 -1.29
N GLY A 2 11.82 7.02 -1.17
CA GLY A 2 11.08 7.03 0.09
C GLY A 2 10.29 5.73 0.18
N HIS A 3 10.18 5.19 1.39
CA HIS A 3 9.61 3.88 1.60
C HIS A 3 8.77 3.83 2.87
N ASN A 4 7.79 2.94 2.89
CA ASN A 4 7.13 2.46 4.09
C ASN A 4 7.44 0.97 4.25
N ARG A 5 7.33 0.46 5.47
CA ARG A 5 7.24 -0.99 5.71
C ARG A 5 5.77 -1.39 5.55
N TYR A 6 5.19 -2.02 6.57
CA TYR A 6 3.77 -2.33 6.61
C TYR A 6 2.95 -1.17 7.19
N TRP A 7 1.63 -1.21 6.97
CA TRP A 7 0.69 -0.32 7.66
C TRP A 7 0.21 -0.95 8.96
N ALA A 8 0.30 -0.19 10.06
CA ALA A 8 -0.16 -0.63 11.37
C ALA A 8 -1.63 -0.22 11.64
N PRO A 9 -2.37 -0.93 12.50
CA PRO A 9 -3.75 -0.60 12.86
C PRO A 9 -3.96 0.81 13.42
N ASP A 10 -2.94 1.38 14.05
CA ASP A 10 -2.93 2.72 14.67
C ASP A 10 -2.44 3.82 13.71
N THR A 11 -2.32 3.52 12.42
CA THR A 11 -1.95 4.50 11.39
C THR A 11 -2.87 5.72 11.43
N THR A 12 -2.28 6.92 11.51
CA THR A 12 -3.00 8.19 11.60
C THR A 12 -3.80 8.53 10.33
N TYR A 13 -3.53 7.82 9.23
CA TYR A 13 -4.26 7.95 7.97
C TYR A 13 -5.65 7.33 8.01
N ALA A 14 -5.86 6.29 8.84
CA ALA A 14 -7.11 5.55 8.89
C ALA A 14 -8.21 6.34 9.61
N LYS A 15 -9.43 6.32 9.06
CA LYS A 15 -10.61 6.96 9.68
C LYS A 15 -10.86 6.52 11.12
N GLN A 16 -10.59 5.26 11.43
CA GLN A 16 -10.73 4.68 12.77
C GLN A 16 -9.82 5.38 13.80
N ASN A 17 -8.73 6.01 13.36
CA ASN A 17 -7.77 6.73 14.19
C ASN A 17 -7.86 8.25 14.01
N GLY A 18 -8.96 8.76 13.45
CA GLY A 18 -9.17 10.19 13.17
C GLY A 18 -8.61 10.68 11.83
N GLY A 19 -8.12 9.77 10.98
CA GLY A 19 -7.65 10.08 9.64
C GLY A 19 -8.75 10.23 8.59
N LYS A 20 -8.34 10.39 7.32
CA LYS A 20 -9.25 10.65 6.18
C LYS A 20 -9.61 9.38 5.40
N TYR A 21 -8.82 8.32 5.48
CA TYR A 21 -8.82 7.25 4.50
C TYR A 21 -9.39 5.94 5.02
N ASN A 22 -9.94 5.13 4.11
CA ASN A 22 -10.43 3.80 4.45
C ASN A 22 -9.25 2.84 4.53
N PHE A 23 -9.14 2.16 5.67
CA PHE A 23 -8.21 1.07 5.87
C PHE A 23 -8.97 -0.18 6.33
N GLU A 24 -8.61 -1.31 5.74
CA GLU A 24 -8.96 -2.63 6.28
C GLU A 24 -8.00 -2.91 7.45
N ILE A 25 -8.53 -3.22 8.63
CA ILE A 25 -7.75 -3.40 9.86
C ILE A 25 -7.85 -4.85 10.32
N ASP A 26 -6.72 -5.49 10.57
CA ASP A 26 -6.63 -6.81 11.19
C ASP A 26 -5.93 -6.71 12.54
N ASN A 27 -6.73 -6.50 13.60
CA ASN A 27 -6.26 -6.41 14.98
C ASN A 27 -5.64 -7.70 15.51
N ARG A 28 -5.86 -8.86 14.86
CA ARG A 28 -5.19 -10.10 15.27
C ARG A 28 -3.75 -10.16 14.79
N SER A 29 -3.49 -9.73 13.56
CA SER A 29 -2.15 -9.74 12.99
C SER A 29 -1.37 -8.46 13.28
N ASN A 30 -2.04 -7.38 13.72
CA ASN A 30 -1.49 -6.03 13.85
C ASN A 30 -1.05 -5.44 12.51
N PHE A 31 -1.81 -5.71 11.45
CA PHE A 31 -1.62 -5.13 10.13
C PHE A 31 -2.88 -4.38 9.70
N ALA A 32 -2.67 -3.42 8.81
CA ALA A 32 -3.71 -2.67 8.14
C ALA A 32 -3.40 -2.60 6.65
N LEU A 33 -4.38 -2.24 5.84
CA LEU A 33 -4.17 -2.03 4.41
C LEU A 33 -5.06 -0.88 3.91
N PRO A 34 -4.52 0.12 3.20
CA PRO A 34 -5.34 1.13 2.56
C PRO A 34 -6.18 0.49 1.45
N THR A 35 -7.48 0.76 1.43
CA THR A 35 -8.40 0.17 0.44
C THR A 35 -8.92 1.15 -0.60
N SER A 36 -8.55 2.43 -0.48
CA SER A 36 -9.04 3.50 -1.35
C SER A 36 -7.96 4.09 -2.25
N GLN A 37 -8.22 4.19 -3.55
CA GLN A 37 -7.33 4.83 -4.54
C GLN A 37 -6.86 6.23 -4.10
N VAL A 38 -7.78 7.05 -3.57
CA VAL A 38 -7.50 8.42 -3.14
C VAL A 38 -6.38 8.53 -2.10
N PHE A 39 -6.17 7.48 -1.29
CA PHE A 39 -5.05 7.44 -0.35
C PHE A 39 -3.72 7.46 -1.10
N TRP A 40 -3.57 6.60 -2.10
CA TRP A 40 -2.35 6.51 -2.92
C TRP A 40 -2.13 7.76 -3.75
N ASP A 41 -3.21 8.31 -4.33
CA ASP A 41 -3.14 9.54 -5.12
C ASP A 41 -2.66 10.72 -4.26
N ASP A 42 -3.25 10.92 -3.08
CA ASP A 42 -2.89 12.01 -2.17
C ASP A 42 -1.46 11.83 -1.64
N LEU A 43 -1.09 10.61 -1.20
CA LEU A 43 0.25 10.29 -0.68
C LEU A 43 1.35 10.53 -1.72
N LEU A 44 1.18 10.00 -2.92
CA LEU A 44 2.22 10.08 -3.95
C LEU A 44 2.29 11.46 -4.61
N ARG A 45 1.15 12.17 -4.72
CA ARG A 45 1.14 13.57 -5.14
C ARG A 45 1.89 14.44 -4.16
N GLU A 46 1.65 14.29 -2.87
CA GLU A 46 2.35 15.04 -1.83
C GLU A 46 3.84 14.70 -1.82
N ALA A 47 4.20 13.41 -1.83
CA ALA A 47 5.58 12.98 -1.84
C ALA A 47 6.36 13.48 -3.06
N ARG A 48 5.70 13.61 -4.23
CA ARG A 48 6.32 14.19 -5.42
C ARG A 48 6.77 15.64 -5.21
N THR A 49 6.05 16.42 -4.39
CA THR A 49 6.43 17.80 -4.05
C THR A 49 7.71 17.87 -3.21
N TRP A 50 8.01 16.81 -2.46
CA TRP A 50 9.25 16.67 -1.69
C TRP A 50 10.44 16.19 -2.55
N GLY A 51 10.22 15.98 -3.86
CA GLY A 51 11.25 15.48 -4.78
C GLY A 51 11.34 13.95 -4.83
N LEU A 52 10.32 13.23 -4.35
CA LEU A 52 10.27 11.78 -4.53
C LEU A 52 10.25 11.43 -6.02
N THR A 53 11.05 10.43 -6.41
CA THR A 53 11.10 9.86 -7.77
C THR A 53 10.77 8.37 -7.80
N VAL A 54 11.07 7.67 -6.71
CA VAL A 54 10.79 6.24 -6.52
C VAL A 54 10.15 6.04 -5.16
N TYR A 55 8.98 5.40 -5.16
CA TYR A 55 8.32 4.87 -3.98
C TYR A 55 8.68 3.40 -3.81
N GLU A 56 9.21 3.02 -2.66
CA GLU A 56 9.49 1.63 -2.34
C GLU A 56 8.48 1.10 -1.33
N GLN A 57 7.84 -0.02 -1.66
CA GLN A 57 7.07 -0.79 -0.70
C GLN A 57 7.99 -1.86 -0.10
N ASP A 58 8.44 -1.61 1.14
CA ASP A 58 9.27 -2.53 1.90
C ASP A 58 8.40 -3.61 2.58
N TRP A 59 8.97 -4.79 2.80
CA TRP A 59 8.31 -5.94 3.45
C TRP A 59 6.98 -6.35 2.78
N LEU A 60 6.94 -6.35 1.45
CA LEU A 60 5.73 -6.68 0.70
C LEU A 60 5.23 -8.10 0.99
N ASP A 61 6.15 -9.08 1.06
CA ASP A 61 5.85 -10.45 1.51
C ASP A 61 5.22 -10.48 2.91
N ARG A 62 5.80 -9.77 3.88
CA ARG A 62 5.32 -9.81 5.27
C ARG A 62 3.95 -9.19 5.41
N GLU A 63 3.70 -8.06 4.74
CA GLU A 63 2.37 -7.45 4.74
C GLU A 63 1.36 -8.38 4.08
N PHE A 64 1.71 -9.01 2.95
CA PHE A 64 0.84 -9.97 2.28
C PHE A 64 0.56 -11.22 3.12
N ASP A 65 1.59 -11.86 3.67
CA ASP A 65 1.49 -13.15 4.35
C ASP A 65 0.88 -13.03 5.75
N LYS A 66 1.12 -11.90 6.45
CA LYS A 66 0.63 -11.71 7.82
C LYS A 66 -0.73 -11.03 7.89
N PHE A 67 -1.11 -10.24 6.88
CA PHE A 67 -2.43 -9.62 6.85
C PHE A 67 -3.47 -10.63 6.34
N ALA A 68 -4.24 -11.21 7.26
CA ALA A 68 -5.17 -12.29 6.95
C ALA A 68 -6.19 -11.97 5.83
N PRO A 69 -6.68 -10.72 5.66
CA PRO A 69 -7.55 -10.39 4.53
C PRO A 69 -6.91 -10.58 3.15
N LEU A 70 -5.59 -10.37 3.00
CA LEU A 70 -4.89 -10.56 1.72
C LEU A 70 -4.77 -12.03 1.33
N THR A 71 -4.68 -12.94 2.30
CA THR A 71 -4.61 -14.39 2.04
C THR A 71 -5.98 -15.03 1.84
N LYS A 72 -7.07 -14.34 2.21
CA LYS A 72 -8.45 -14.82 2.10
C LYS A 72 -9.23 -14.22 0.93
N SER A 73 -8.75 -13.13 0.36
CA SER A 73 -9.40 -12.44 -0.76
C SER A 73 -8.65 -12.68 -2.06
N ALA A 74 -9.37 -13.18 -3.08
CA ALA A 74 -8.81 -13.39 -4.41
C ALA A 74 -8.51 -12.07 -5.16
N THR A 75 -9.07 -10.95 -4.71
CA THR A 75 -8.99 -9.66 -5.43
C THR A 75 -8.27 -8.56 -4.66
N LEU A 76 -8.24 -8.62 -3.31
CA LEU A 76 -7.72 -7.52 -2.49
C LEU A 76 -6.26 -7.18 -2.80
N GLY A 77 -5.40 -8.19 -2.96
CA GLY A 77 -3.98 -7.98 -3.27
C GLY A 77 -3.77 -7.31 -4.63
N ARG A 78 -4.55 -7.74 -5.65
CA ARG A 78 -4.53 -7.09 -6.97
C ARG A 78 -5.02 -5.66 -6.88
N THR A 79 -6.14 -5.41 -6.20
CA THR A 79 -6.68 -4.06 -6.03
C THR A 79 -5.67 -3.15 -5.36
N TRP A 80 -5.03 -3.60 -4.28
CA TRP A 80 -4.02 -2.83 -3.55
C TRP A 80 -2.82 -2.45 -4.42
N LEU A 81 -2.21 -3.42 -5.11
CA LEU A 81 -1.05 -3.18 -5.98
C LEU A 81 -1.40 -2.34 -7.21
N ALA A 82 -2.57 -2.58 -7.82
CA ALA A 82 -3.04 -1.80 -8.95
C ALA A 82 -3.32 -0.34 -8.57
N GLN A 83 -3.90 -0.10 -7.39
CA GLN A 83 -4.15 1.26 -6.91
C GLN A 83 -2.84 2.03 -6.67
N MET A 84 -1.87 1.39 -6.02
CA MET A 84 -0.53 1.94 -5.81
C MET A 84 0.15 2.26 -7.16
N GLY A 85 0.11 1.32 -8.10
CA GLY A 85 0.65 1.48 -9.47
C GLY A 85 0.03 2.62 -10.26
N ALA A 86 -1.30 2.73 -10.23
CA ALA A 86 -2.03 3.80 -10.91
C ALA A 86 -1.67 5.19 -10.37
N ALA A 87 -1.54 5.32 -9.05
CA ALA A 87 -1.13 6.56 -8.40
C ALA A 87 0.31 6.95 -8.73
N ALA A 88 1.23 5.97 -8.75
CA ALA A 88 2.62 6.22 -9.11
C ALA A 88 2.75 6.68 -10.57
N SER A 89 2.07 5.99 -11.50
CA SER A 89 2.01 6.36 -12.92
C SER A 89 1.48 7.79 -13.11
N SER A 90 0.38 8.13 -12.44
CA SER A 90 -0.25 9.45 -12.54
C SER A 90 0.64 10.59 -12.00
N ASN A 91 1.57 10.29 -11.11
CA ASN A 91 2.48 11.27 -10.51
C ASN A 91 3.90 11.22 -11.10
N GLY A 92 4.13 10.43 -12.15
CA GLY A 92 5.45 10.27 -12.78
C GLY A 92 6.49 9.65 -11.84
N LEU A 93 6.05 8.79 -10.93
CA LEU A 93 6.89 8.05 -9.99
C LEU A 93 7.05 6.60 -10.47
N SER A 94 8.17 5.98 -10.10
CA SER A 94 8.34 4.53 -10.21
C SER A 94 8.08 3.83 -8.88
N ILE A 95 7.66 2.57 -8.93
CA ILE A 95 7.52 1.71 -7.74
C ILE A 95 8.66 0.69 -7.73
N GLN A 96 9.25 0.50 -6.55
CA GLN A 96 10.08 -0.66 -6.25
C GLN A 96 9.37 -1.53 -5.21
N TYR A 97 9.19 -2.81 -5.53
CA TYR A 97 8.69 -3.80 -4.57
C TYR A 97 9.87 -4.55 -3.94
N CYS A 98 10.03 -4.44 -2.62
CA CYS A 98 11.05 -5.18 -1.88
C CYS A 98 10.46 -6.47 -1.27
N MET A 99 11.29 -7.51 -1.17
CA MET A 99 10.89 -8.83 -0.64
C MET A 99 9.62 -9.38 -1.30
N SER A 100 9.49 -9.21 -2.62
CA SER A 100 8.28 -9.59 -3.34
C SER A 100 8.25 -11.07 -3.71
N HIS A 101 7.13 -11.74 -3.44
CA HIS A 101 6.81 -13.03 -4.08
C HIS A 101 6.55 -12.83 -5.58
N CYS A 102 6.88 -13.83 -6.41
CA CYS A 102 6.65 -13.75 -7.87
C CYS A 102 5.19 -13.43 -8.24
N ARG A 103 4.22 -13.87 -7.43
CA ARG A 103 2.79 -13.58 -7.62
C ARG A 103 2.45 -12.08 -7.55
N HIS A 104 3.25 -11.27 -6.86
CA HIS A 104 3.03 -9.84 -6.77
C HIS A 104 3.26 -9.14 -8.11
N ILE A 105 4.20 -9.64 -8.92
CA ILE A 105 4.44 -9.13 -10.28
C ILE A 105 3.20 -9.35 -11.16
N LEU A 106 2.54 -10.52 -11.04
CA LEU A 106 1.31 -10.83 -11.78
C LEU A 106 0.11 -10.00 -11.32
N ALA A 107 0.10 -9.58 -10.05
CA ALA A 107 -0.98 -8.81 -9.45
C ALA A 107 -0.81 -7.28 -9.62
N SER A 108 0.36 -6.81 -10.04
CA SER A 108 0.68 -5.38 -10.18
C SER A 108 0.49 -4.82 -11.59
N VAL A 109 -0.11 -5.58 -12.51
CA VAL A 109 -0.37 -5.18 -13.91
C VAL A 109 -1.85 -4.85 -14.19
#